data_AF-I3YCH1-F1
#
_entry.id   AF-I3YCH1-F1
#
_cell.length_a   1.000
_cell.length_b   1.000
_cell.length_c   1.000
_cell.angle_alpha   90.00
_cell.angle_beta   90.00
_cell.angle_gamma   90.00
#
_symmetry.space_group_name_H-M   'P 1'
#
loop_
_entity.id
_entity.type
_entity.pdbx_description
1 polymer ?
#
loop_
_entity_poly.entity_id
_entity_poly.type
_entity_poly.pdbx_seq_one_letter_code
_entity_poly.pdbx_strand_id
1 'polypeptide(L)'
;MLTFGIDRPSRLALGLIGLALAAHPAGAGLYKCQQANGQVSYQQTACADNAGGGALAVDTRAPTDGGSKSRDYSIESQVQEMRAERERVSGERERARKHAETEARRSRASARTEHDPAKCAKQHAEVAKWHQKILNGYRTRSEKDLNENKLAYHQALADRYCE
;
A
#
# COMPACT_ATOMS: atom_id res chain seq x y z
N MET A 1 -33.13 -40.92 -36.35
CA MET A 1 -33.88 -40.81 -35.09
C MET A 1 -34.28 -39.35 -34.93
N LEU A 2 -35.43 -39.00 -35.55
CA LEU A 2 -36.72 -38.63 -34.92
C LEU A 2 -36.76 -37.13 -34.57
N THR A 3 -36.96 -36.22 -35.53
CA THR A 3 -38.24 -35.69 -36.10
C THR A 3 -39.21 -35.13 -35.05
N PHE A 4 -39.62 -33.87 -35.21
CA PHE A 4 -41.00 -33.33 -35.26
C PHE A 4 -40.83 -31.82 -35.52
N GLY A 5 -41.48 -31.15 -36.46
CA GLY A 5 -42.73 -31.43 -37.13
C GLY A 5 -43.39 -30.06 -37.30
N ILE A 6 -43.42 -29.57 -38.54
CA ILE A 6 -44.04 -28.31 -38.93
C ILE A 6 -45.57 -28.51 -38.87
N ASP A 7 -46.27 -27.69 -38.10
CA ASP A 7 -47.69 -27.39 -38.34
C ASP A 7 -47.81 -25.92 -38.78
N ARG A 8 -47.98 -25.74 -40.09
CA ARG A 8 -48.70 -24.62 -40.72
C ARG A 8 -50.22 -24.95 -40.59
N PRO A 9 -51.20 -24.03 -40.80
CA PRO A 9 -51.14 -22.91 -41.74
C PRO A 9 -52.03 -21.68 -41.39
N SER A 10 -52.05 -20.71 -42.31
CA SER A 10 -53.26 -19.96 -42.72
C SER A 10 -53.91 -19.02 -41.69
N ARG A 11 -54.32 -17.80 -42.01
CA ARG A 11 -54.55 -17.10 -43.28
C ARG A 11 -55.00 -15.69 -42.86
N LEU A 12 -54.65 -14.70 -43.68
CA LEU A 12 -55.46 -13.52 -44.00
C LEU A 12 -55.84 -12.63 -42.78
N ALA A 13 -55.56 -11.33 -42.75
CA ALA A 13 -55.71 -10.41 -43.85
C ALA A 13 -55.42 -8.99 -43.32
N LEU A 14 -54.88 -8.17 -44.22
CA LEU A 14 -55.21 -6.75 -44.43
C LEU A 14 -54.94 -5.70 -43.34
N GLY A 15 -54.42 -4.56 -43.83
CA GLY A 15 -54.43 -3.26 -43.17
C GLY A 15 -53.02 -2.85 -42.77
N LEU A 16 -52.15 -2.37 -43.66
CA LEU A 16 -52.16 -1.00 -44.23
C LEU A 16 -52.48 0.08 -43.19
N ILE A 17 -51.69 1.18 -43.25
CA ILE A 17 -51.79 2.44 -42.49
C ILE A 17 -50.99 2.35 -41.18
N GLY A 18 -49.73 2.79 -41.09
CA GLY A 18 -49.21 4.09 -41.49
C GLY A 18 -49.35 5.06 -40.31
N LEU A 19 -48.26 5.37 -39.60
CA LEU A 19 -48.18 6.61 -38.84
C LEU A 19 -46.74 6.96 -38.43
N ALA A 20 -46.28 8.06 -39.03
CA ALA A 20 -45.31 9.04 -38.53
C ALA A 20 -44.23 8.56 -37.57
N LEU A 21 -43.00 8.47 -38.10
CA LEU A 21 -41.82 8.78 -37.31
C LEU A 21 -41.97 10.21 -36.77
N ALA A 22 -42.40 10.32 -35.52
CA ALA A 22 -42.11 11.51 -34.73
C ALA A 22 -40.60 11.49 -34.45
N ALA A 23 -39.85 12.21 -35.29
CA ALA A 23 -38.48 12.59 -35.03
C ALA A 23 -38.43 13.35 -33.71
N HIS A 24 -38.18 12.63 -32.61
CA HIS A 24 -37.84 13.26 -31.35
C HIS A 24 -36.36 13.64 -31.44
N PRO A 25 -36.00 14.91 -31.16
CA PRO A 25 -34.62 15.32 -31.17
C PRO A 25 -33.87 14.45 -30.16
N ALA A 26 -32.81 13.80 -30.64
CA ALA A 26 -31.86 13.05 -29.84
C ALA A 26 -31.12 14.03 -28.92
N GLY A 27 -31.76 14.42 -27.83
CA GLY A 27 -31.10 14.89 -26.62
C GLY A 27 -30.91 13.66 -25.74
N ALA A 28 -29.70 13.11 -25.71
CA ALA A 28 -29.35 12.01 -24.81
C ALA A 28 -29.35 12.50 -23.35
N GLY A 29 -30.55 12.69 -22.79
CA GLY A 29 -30.81 13.03 -21.40
C GLY A 29 -31.77 11.99 -20.87
N LEU A 30 -31.37 11.30 -19.79
CA LEU A 30 -32.21 10.31 -19.14
C LEU A 30 -33.22 11.05 -18.24
N TYR A 31 -34.51 10.89 -18.49
CA TYR A 31 -35.58 11.51 -17.71
C TYR A 31 -35.84 10.68 -16.46
N LYS A 32 -35.87 11.36 -15.29
CA LYS A 32 -36.24 10.76 -14.01
C LYS A 32 -37.75 10.90 -13.81
N CYS A 33 -38.51 9.84 -14.07
CA CYS A 33 -39.96 9.82 -13.91
C CYS A 33 -40.32 9.21 -12.55
N GLN A 34 -41.11 9.94 -11.75
CA GLN A 34 -41.65 9.42 -10.50
C GLN A 34 -43.03 8.81 -10.76
N GLN A 35 -43.19 7.52 -10.48
CA GLN A 35 -44.46 6.81 -10.64
C GLN A 35 -45.37 7.06 -9.43
N ALA A 36 -46.68 6.90 -9.60
CA ALA A 36 -47.68 7.14 -8.57
C ALA A 36 -47.51 6.28 -7.29
N ASN A 37 -46.76 5.17 -7.38
CA ASN A 37 -46.37 4.31 -6.26
C ASN A 37 -45.12 4.79 -5.51
N GLY A 38 -44.56 5.96 -5.86
CA GLY A 38 -43.33 6.51 -5.28
C GLY A 38 -42.03 5.95 -5.86
N GLN A 39 -42.10 4.99 -6.79
CA GLN A 39 -40.90 4.46 -7.44
C GLN A 39 -40.37 5.41 -8.50
N VAL A 40 -39.04 5.48 -8.59
CA VAL A 40 -38.36 6.28 -9.62
C VAL A 40 -37.94 5.37 -10.75
N SER A 41 -38.38 5.70 -11.97
CA SER A 41 -37.94 5.04 -13.20
C SER A 41 -37.18 6.02 -14.09
N TYR A 42 -36.21 5.49 -14.82
CA TYR A 42 -35.25 6.22 -15.62
C TYR A 42 -35.47 5.86 -17.08
N GLN A 43 -35.95 6.81 -17.90
CA GLN A 43 -36.37 6.54 -19.27
C GLN A 43 -35.71 7.51 -20.25
N GLN A 44 -35.50 7.06 -21.48
CA GLN A 44 -34.90 7.87 -22.54
C GLN A 44 -35.91 8.77 -23.26
N THR A 45 -37.20 8.59 -22.95
CA THR A 45 -38.32 9.37 -23.49
C THR A 45 -38.98 10.19 -22.38
N ALA A 46 -39.58 11.33 -22.73
CA ALA A 46 -40.29 12.17 -21.78
C ALA A 46 -41.40 11.37 -21.05
N CYS A 47 -41.59 11.65 -19.76
CA CYS A 47 -42.62 10.99 -18.96
C CYS A 47 -44.00 11.32 -19.53
N ALA A 48 -44.90 10.34 -19.61
CA ALA A 48 -46.28 10.59 -19.99
C ALA A 48 -46.91 11.63 -19.05
N ASP A 49 -47.68 12.58 -19.59
CA ASP A 49 -48.23 13.78 -18.91
C ASP A 49 -49.10 13.52 -17.67
N ASN A 50 -49.29 12.25 -17.28
CA ASN A 50 -49.94 11.84 -16.03
C ASN A 50 -48.98 11.62 -14.85
N ALA A 51 -47.68 11.89 -15.01
CA ALA A 51 -46.77 12.03 -13.87
C ALA A 51 -46.85 13.47 -13.37
N GLY A 52 -47.81 13.73 -12.49
CA GLY A 52 -48.09 15.04 -11.92
C GLY A 52 -46.83 15.82 -11.64
N GLY A 53 -46.66 16.92 -12.37
CA GLY A 53 -45.66 17.95 -12.09
C GLY A 53 -46.01 18.65 -10.78
N GLY A 54 -45.86 17.94 -9.66
CA GLY A 54 -45.74 18.55 -8.36
C GLY A 54 -44.44 19.34 -8.39
N ALA A 55 -44.54 20.67 -8.29
CA ALA A 55 -43.39 21.52 -8.05
C ALA A 55 -42.56 20.88 -6.94
N LEU A 56 -41.33 20.48 -7.27
CA LEU A 56 -40.39 19.96 -6.29
C LEU A 56 -40.11 21.12 -5.33
N ALA A 57 -40.85 21.18 -4.22
CA ALA A 57 -40.58 22.09 -3.14
C ALA A 57 -39.24 21.67 -2.55
N VAL A 58 -38.16 22.25 -3.09
CA VAL A 58 -36.84 22.17 -2.49
C VAL A 58 -36.97 22.86 -1.15
N ASP A 59 -36.96 22.08 -0.08
CA ASP A 59 -36.91 22.61 1.28
C ASP A 59 -35.58 23.38 1.43
N THR A 60 -35.69 24.71 1.40
CA THR A 60 -34.57 25.64 1.61
C THR A 60 -34.34 25.93 3.09
N ARG A 61 -34.88 25.13 4.02
CA ARG A 61 -34.51 25.23 5.44
C ARG A 61 -33.01 24.98 5.57
N ALA A 62 -32.29 26.07 5.82
CA ALA A 62 -30.93 26.02 6.34
C ALA A 62 -30.93 25.09 7.58
N PRO A 63 -29.98 24.16 7.70
CA PRO A 63 -29.87 23.32 8.88
C PRO A 63 -29.80 24.22 10.11
N THR A 64 -30.82 24.14 10.98
CA THR A 64 -30.82 24.86 12.25
C THR A 64 -29.73 24.25 13.13
N ASP A 65 -28.83 25.10 13.56
CA ASP A 65 -27.57 24.83 14.24
C ASP A 65 -27.55 23.60 15.17
N GLY A 66 -26.57 22.73 14.91
CA GLY A 66 -26.39 21.50 15.67
C GLY A 66 -25.08 20.78 15.38
N GLY A 67 -23.96 21.51 15.35
CA GLY A 67 -22.63 20.92 15.54
C GLY A 67 -21.97 20.34 14.29
N SER A 68 -21.36 21.21 13.49
CA SER A 68 -20.09 20.84 12.87
C SER A 68 -19.17 22.04 13.01
N LYS A 69 -18.02 21.87 13.68
CA LYS A 69 -16.97 22.88 13.69
C LYS A 69 -16.76 23.30 12.23
N SER A 70 -17.05 24.57 11.92
CA SER A 70 -16.74 25.17 10.63
C SER A 70 -15.30 24.82 10.33
N ARG A 71 -15.06 23.88 9.41
CA ARG A 71 -13.71 23.57 8.97
C ARG A 71 -13.25 24.84 8.26
N ASP A 72 -12.27 25.53 8.83
CA ASP A 72 -11.64 26.64 8.14
C ASP A 72 -10.96 26.08 6.89
N TYR A 73 -11.60 26.27 5.75
CA TYR A 73 -11.08 25.92 4.43
C TYR A 73 -10.12 27.01 3.90
N SER A 74 -9.52 27.80 4.78
CA SER A 74 -8.47 28.74 4.39
C SER A 74 -7.29 27.98 3.80
N ILE A 75 -6.66 28.54 2.77
CA ILE A 75 -5.43 27.99 2.20
C ILE A 75 -4.33 27.90 3.29
N GLU A 76 -4.35 28.82 4.26
CA GLU A 76 -3.38 28.85 5.35
C GLU A 76 -3.53 27.67 6.31
N SER A 77 -4.76 27.31 6.70
CA SER A 77 -5.02 26.15 7.55
C SER A 77 -4.65 24.84 6.82
N GLN A 78 -4.94 24.74 5.53
CA GLN A 78 -4.55 23.61 4.70
C GLN A 78 -3.02 23.47 4.57
N VAL A 79 -2.30 24.57 4.38
CA VAL A 79 -0.83 24.56 4.33
C VAL A 79 -0.25 24.18 5.69
N GLN A 80 -0.81 24.68 6.79
CA GLN A 80 -0.36 24.33 8.14
C GLN A 80 -0.59 22.85 8.45
N GLU A 81 -1.74 22.28 8.07
CA GLU A 81 -2.03 20.85 8.20
C GLU A 81 -1.04 20.00 7.40
N MET A 82 -0.75 20.38 6.14
CA MET A 82 0.26 19.68 5.33
C MET A 82 1.67 19.74 5.94
N ARG A 83 2.05 20.86 6.58
CA ARG A 83 3.33 20.98 7.27
C ARG A 83 3.38 20.08 8.49
N ALA A 84 2.34 20.10 9.32
CA ALA A 84 2.23 19.26 10.50
C ALA A 84 2.29 17.76 10.13
N GLU A 85 1.62 17.35 9.06
CA GLU A 85 1.65 15.97 8.59
C GLU A 85 3.05 15.57 8.07
N ARG A 86 3.74 16.45 7.34
CA ARG A 86 5.14 16.22 6.90
C ARG A 86 6.09 16.08 8.09
N GLU A 87 5.92 16.91 9.12
CA GLU A 87 6.70 16.83 10.35
C GLU A 87 6.43 15.51 11.09
N ARG A 88 5.17 15.08 11.16
CA ARG A 88 4.78 13.80 11.78
C ARG A 88 5.41 12.62 11.05
N VAL A 89 5.26 12.57 9.71
CA VAL A 89 5.83 11.49 8.88
C VAL A 89 7.35 11.49 8.93
N SER A 90 7.99 12.66 8.92
CA SER A 90 9.46 12.73 9.02
C SER A 90 9.95 12.29 10.41
N GLY A 91 9.25 12.67 11.48
CA GLY A 91 9.52 12.22 12.84
C GLY A 91 9.36 10.71 13.02
N GLU A 92 8.32 10.11 12.43
CA GLU A 92 8.10 8.65 12.43
C GLU A 92 9.21 7.91 11.68
N ARG A 93 9.62 8.40 10.50
CA ARG A 93 10.73 7.84 9.73
C ARG A 93 12.05 7.91 10.49
N GLU A 94 12.33 9.03 11.15
CA GLU A 94 13.54 9.19 11.96
C GLU A 94 13.57 8.21 13.12
N ARG A 95 12.45 8.05 13.84
CA ARG A 95 12.33 7.08 14.92
C ARG A 95 12.51 5.66 14.40
N ALA A 96 11.86 5.31 13.29
CA ALA A 96 12.02 4.00 12.66
C ALA A 96 13.48 3.73 12.26
N ARG A 97 14.19 4.72 11.70
CA ARG A 97 15.61 4.60 11.37
C ARG A 97 16.45 4.33 12.61
N LYS A 98 16.25 5.10 13.68
CA LYS A 98 16.98 4.92 14.96
C LYS A 98 16.71 3.56 15.60
N HIS A 99 15.46 3.10 15.56
CA HIS A 99 15.10 1.76 16.04
C HIS A 99 15.78 0.67 15.21
N ALA A 100 15.70 0.75 13.88
CA ALA A 100 16.36 -0.19 12.99
C ALA A 100 17.89 -0.21 13.16
N GLU A 101 18.52 0.95 13.34
CA GLU A 101 19.96 1.05 13.62
C GLU A 101 20.32 0.41 14.97
N THR A 102 19.51 0.66 16.00
CA THR A 102 19.72 0.07 17.33
C THR A 102 19.57 -1.45 17.29
N GLU A 103 18.57 -1.95 16.58
CA GLU A 103 18.34 -3.39 16.38
C GLU A 103 19.46 -4.02 15.57
N ALA A 104 19.90 -3.39 14.48
CA ALA A 104 21.05 -3.83 13.69
C ALA A 104 22.35 -3.84 14.51
N ARG A 105 22.53 -2.88 15.43
CA ARG A 105 23.68 -2.88 16.34
C ARG A 105 23.61 -4.03 17.33
N ARG A 106 22.42 -4.31 17.88
CA ARG A 106 22.18 -5.43 18.79
C ARG A 106 22.40 -6.78 18.09
N SER A 107 21.87 -6.97 16.89
CA SER A 107 22.05 -8.21 16.13
C SER A 107 23.51 -8.42 15.72
N ARG A 108 24.24 -7.35 15.35
CA ARG A 108 25.69 -7.42 15.13
C ARG A 108 26.47 -7.76 16.41
N ALA A 109 26.02 -7.26 17.56
CA ALA A 109 26.64 -7.59 18.85
C ALA A 109 26.37 -9.05 19.25
N SER A 110 25.16 -9.57 19.03
CA SER A 110 24.82 -10.97 19.32
C SER A 110 25.46 -11.95 18.33
N ALA A 111 25.54 -11.60 17.04
CA ALA A 111 26.28 -12.40 16.06
C ALA A 111 27.81 -12.36 16.30
N ARG A 112 28.30 -11.42 17.12
CA ARG A 112 29.70 -11.40 17.52
C ARG A 112 30.04 -12.46 18.56
N THR A 113 29.08 -12.92 19.35
CA THR A 113 29.26 -13.85 20.47
C THR A 113 28.82 -15.28 20.13
N GLU A 114 28.78 -15.64 18.84
CA GLU A 114 28.40 -16.98 18.42
C GLU A 114 29.63 -17.89 18.45
N HIS A 115 29.70 -18.73 19.49
CA HIS A 115 30.68 -19.80 19.62
C HIS A 115 30.67 -20.68 18.36
N ASP A 116 31.82 -20.82 17.70
CA ASP A 116 31.96 -21.59 16.46
C ASP A 116 33.19 -22.51 16.59
N PRO A 117 32.99 -23.82 16.80
CA PRO A 117 34.08 -24.74 17.09
C PRO A 117 35.07 -24.88 15.92
N ALA A 118 34.60 -24.74 14.68
CA ALA A 118 35.47 -24.82 13.49
C ALA A 118 36.35 -23.57 13.38
N LYS A 119 35.79 -22.38 13.64
CA LYS A 119 36.59 -21.15 13.70
C LYS A 119 37.55 -21.16 14.89
N CYS A 120 37.09 -21.65 16.05
CA CYS A 120 37.91 -21.80 17.24
C CYS A 120 39.16 -22.64 16.97
N ALA A 121 38.99 -23.86 16.44
CA ALA A 121 40.10 -24.75 16.09
C ALA A 121 41.08 -24.10 15.10
N LYS A 122 40.55 -23.39 14.09
CA LYS A 122 41.37 -22.64 13.14
C LYS A 122 42.21 -21.55 13.80
N GLN A 123 41.63 -20.77 14.72
CA GLN A 123 42.38 -19.71 15.41
C GLN A 123 43.45 -20.29 16.33
N HIS A 124 43.17 -21.38 17.05
CA HIS A 124 44.18 -22.08 17.86
C HIS A 124 45.39 -22.55 17.03
N ALA A 125 45.15 -23.07 15.83
CA ALA A 125 46.24 -23.46 14.92
C ALA A 125 47.09 -22.26 14.48
N GLU A 126 46.47 -21.11 14.16
CA GLU A 126 47.20 -19.88 13.83
C GLU A 126 47.96 -19.32 15.05
N VAL A 127 47.37 -19.34 16.25
CA VAL A 127 48.04 -18.96 17.51
C VAL A 127 49.31 -19.80 17.71
N ALA A 128 49.21 -21.13 17.58
CA ALA A 128 50.36 -22.03 17.72
C ALA A 128 51.46 -21.72 16.70
N LYS A 129 51.10 -21.46 15.44
CA LYS A 129 52.01 -21.09 14.37
C LYS A 129 52.74 -19.77 14.63
N TRP A 130 52.03 -18.73 15.06
CA TRP A 130 52.66 -17.44 15.38
C TRP A 130 53.51 -17.49 16.64
N HIS A 131 53.08 -18.27 17.64
CA HIS A 131 53.87 -18.54 18.82
C HIS A 131 55.20 -19.23 18.46
N GLN A 132 55.16 -20.25 17.58
CA GLN A 132 56.36 -20.90 17.08
C GLN A 132 57.27 -19.94 16.30
N LYS A 133 56.71 -19.04 15.48
CA LYS A 133 57.49 -18.01 14.79
C LYS A 133 58.21 -17.08 15.75
N ILE A 134 57.58 -16.69 16.86
CA ILE A 134 58.21 -15.86 17.89
C ILE A 134 59.35 -16.64 18.58
N LEU A 135 59.13 -17.92 18.89
CA LEU A 135 60.16 -18.78 19.50
C LEU A 135 61.37 -19.02 18.58
N ASN A 136 61.15 -19.09 17.27
CA ASN A 136 62.24 -19.23 16.28
C ASN A 136 63.10 -17.97 16.12
N GLY A 137 62.77 -16.90 16.85
CA GLY A 137 63.49 -15.63 16.82
C GLY A 137 63.08 -14.73 15.65
N TYR A 138 63.57 -13.49 15.71
CA TYR A 138 63.30 -12.45 14.72
C TYR A 138 64.61 -11.78 14.29
N ARG A 139 64.67 -11.31 13.05
CA ARG A 139 65.85 -10.62 12.52
C ARG A 139 65.82 -9.12 12.82
N THR A 140 64.63 -8.53 12.84
CA THR A 140 64.43 -7.10 13.05
C THR A 140 63.39 -6.84 14.13
N ARG A 141 63.43 -5.66 14.75
CA ARG A 141 62.41 -5.23 15.72
C ARG A 141 61.02 -5.13 15.09
N SER A 142 60.93 -4.64 13.85
CA SER A 142 59.65 -4.55 13.13
C SER A 142 59.02 -5.92 12.86
N GLU A 143 59.84 -6.95 12.61
CA GLU A 143 59.38 -8.32 12.45
C GLU A 143 58.84 -8.89 13.76
N LYS A 144 59.53 -8.61 14.88
CA LYS A 144 59.03 -8.94 16.22
C LYS A 144 57.64 -8.34 16.45
N ASP A 145 57.52 -7.02 16.27
CA ASP A 145 56.28 -6.30 16.53
C ASP A 145 55.13 -6.83 15.65
N LEU A 146 55.43 -7.16 14.39
CA LEU A 146 54.46 -7.78 13.48
C LEU A 146 54.02 -9.16 13.96
N ASN A 147 54.97 -10.02 14.37
CA ASN A 147 54.68 -11.36 14.84
C ASN A 147 53.87 -11.34 16.15
N GLU A 148 54.22 -10.46 17.09
CA GLU A 148 53.47 -10.25 18.33
C GLU A 148 52.07 -9.71 18.06
N ASN A 149 51.92 -8.74 17.15
CA ASN A 149 50.61 -8.23 16.74
C ASN A 149 49.75 -9.33 16.11
N LYS A 150 50.33 -10.18 15.25
CA LYS A 150 49.62 -11.32 14.66
C LYS A 150 49.20 -12.34 15.71
N LEU A 151 50.07 -12.66 16.66
CA LEU A 151 49.72 -13.54 17.76
C LEU A 151 48.55 -12.97 18.56
N ALA A 152 48.63 -11.70 19.00
CA ALA A 152 47.58 -11.04 19.76
C ALA A 152 46.24 -10.98 18.99
N TYR A 153 46.29 -10.72 17.68
CA TYR A 153 45.11 -10.73 16.82
C TYR A 153 44.42 -12.10 16.79
N HIS A 154 45.20 -13.19 16.62
CA HIS A 154 44.64 -14.53 16.58
C HIS A 154 44.17 -15.03 17.96
N GLN A 155 44.83 -14.60 19.04
CA GLN A 155 44.35 -14.85 20.41
C GLN A 155 42.99 -14.19 20.65
N ALA A 156 42.84 -12.90 20.34
CA ALA A 156 41.55 -12.21 20.50
C ALA A 156 40.43 -12.82 19.64
N LEU A 157 40.75 -13.38 18.47
CA LEU A 157 39.78 -14.13 17.68
C LEU A 157 39.46 -15.51 18.28
N ALA A 158 40.44 -16.19 18.87
CA ALA A 158 40.21 -17.44 19.58
C ALA A 158 39.26 -17.21 20.76
N ASP A 159 39.54 -16.23 21.63
CA ASP A 159 38.68 -15.87 22.77
C ASP A 159 37.24 -15.63 22.32
N ARG A 160 37.04 -14.93 21.19
CA ARG A 160 35.71 -14.63 20.65
C ARG A 160 34.94 -15.85 20.10
N TYR A 161 35.63 -16.83 19.52
CA TYR A 161 34.97 -17.99 18.89
C TYR A 161 34.97 -19.24 19.77
N CYS A 162 35.81 -19.28 20.80
CA CYS A 162 36.00 -20.42 21.69
C CYS A 162 35.29 -20.25 23.04
N GLU A 163 35.04 -19.03 23.50
CA GLU A 163 34.25 -18.71 24.71
C GLU A 163 32.81 -18.32 24.35
#